data_AF-A0A6C0C4S3-F1
#
_entry.id   AF-A0A6C0C4S3-F1
#
_cell.length_a   1.000
_cell.length_b   1.000
_cell.length_c   1.000
_cell.angle_alpha   90.00
_cell.angle_beta   90.00
_cell.angle_gamma   90.00
#
_symmetry.space_group_name_H-M   'P 1'
#
loop_
_entity.id
_entity.type
_entity.pdbx_description
1 polymer ?
#
loop_
_entity_poly.entity_id
_entity_poly.type
_entity_poly.pdbx_seq_one_letter_code
_entity_poly.pdbx_strand_id
1 'polypeptide(L)'
;MKVDVDTKERMKTIFIFLLQSYKVLMGSMLVLFVPQSCGDSVCSITDNLYREGDLHRTSLAFNFLSTLCFITCYTIELNRENWCIEHLDISDDYGDNNLPLVLKERPELEMALHKINDRYYYSSQITAGVYSINLILSTTSIYFNNAGTTTITAYMSFVILILMKLYNSIFISNDSKKNNMALSAYMSELQSYNVIDKDHVKRNGNGEQVSEYRYKISSHNKDDTKADNVIVANLTMV
;
A
#
# COMPACT_ATOMS: atom_id res chain seq x y z
N MET A 1 16.41 18.43 -20.50
CA MET A 1 16.15 17.01 -20.23
C MET A 1 14.74 16.93 -19.68
N LYS A 2 13.76 16.45 -20.46
CA LYS A 2 12.41 16.23 -19.94
C LYS A 2 12.55 15.08 -18.94
N VAL A 3 12.34 15.37 -17.66
CA VAL A 3 12.25 14.31 -16.65
C VAL A 3 11.07 13.45 -17.04
N ASP A 4 11.33 12.16 -17.20
CA ASP A 4 10.32 11.19 -17.57
C ASP A 4 9.23 11.14 -16.50
N VAL A 5 7.98 10.89 -16.90
CA VAL A 5 6.83 10.91 -15.99
C VAL A 5 7.07 9.94 -14.83
N ASP A 6 7.61 8.77 -15.13
CA ASP A 6 7.98 7.71 -14.19
C ASP A 6 9.01 8.15 -13.15
N THR A 7 9.99 8.98 -13.56
CA THR A 7 11.03 9.46 -12.64
C THR A 7 10.46 10.43 -11.62
N LYS A 8 9.50 11.26 -12.02
CA LYS A 8 8.82 12.20 -11.13
C LYS A 8 7.93 11.46 -10.13
N GLU A 9 7.22 10.44 -10.58
CA GLU A 9 6.36 9.61 -9.73
C GLU A 9 7.17 8.80 -8.72
N ARG A 10 8.26 8.16 -9.15
CA ARG A 10 9.18 7.45 -8.25
C ARG A 10 9.74 8.36 -7.15
N MET A 11 10.10 9.60 -7.48
CA MET A 11 10.59 10.56 -6.49
C MET A 11 9.51 10.94 -5.47
N LYS A 12 8.25 11.14 -5.91
CA LYS A 12 7.11 11.40 -5.01
C LYS A 12 6.87 10.21 -4.07
N THR A 13 6.89 8.99 -4.62
CA THR A 13 6.74 7.74 -3.87
C THR A 13 7.83 7.59 -2.81
N ILE A 14 9.10 7.83 -3.15
CA ILE A 14 10.22 7.78 -2.19
C ILE A 14 10.02 8.80 -1.06
N PHE A 15 9.62 10.04 -1.37
CA PHE A 15 9.41 11.05 -0.35
C PHE A 15 8.28 10.68 0.62
N ILE A 16 7.14 10.23 0.10
CA ILE A 16 6.01 9.76 0.91
C ILE A 16 6.41 8.54 1.74
N PHE A 17 7.17 7.62 1.17
CA PHE A 17 7.70 6.45 1.85
C PHE A 17 8.57 6.83 3.06
N LEU A 18 9.47 7.80 2.93
CA LEU A 18 10.31 8.26 4.05
C LEU A 18 9.46 8.82 5.19
N LEU A 19 8.46 9.65 4.87
CA LEU A 19 7.53 10.20 5.87
C LEU A 19 6.70 9.11 6.56
N GLN A 20 6.26 8.11 5.81
CA GLN A 20 5.54 6.96 6.37
C GLN A 20 6.45 6.08 7.25
N SER A 21 7.71 5.91 6.86
CA SER A 21 8.70 5.12 7.60
C SER A 21 9.03 5.74 8.96
N TYR A 22 9.13 7.07 9.03
CA TYR A 22 9.28 7.79 10.30
C TYR A 22 8.12 7.52 11.25
N LYS A 23 6.87 7.59 10.76
CA LYS A 23 5.66 7.33 11.57
C LYS A 23 5.66 5.91 12.13
N VAL A 24 6.05 4.94 11.31
CA VAL A 24 6.14 3.53 11.70
C VAL A 24 7.21 3.31 12.75
N LEU A 25 8.39 3.92 12.61
CA LEU A 25 9.48 3.76 13.56
C LEU A 25 9.03 4.24 14.95
N MET A 26 8.47 5.46 15.02
CA MET A 26 7.96 6.03 16.27
C MET A 26 6.77 5.24 16.85
N GLY A 27 5.88 4.74 16.00
CA GLY A 27 4.67 4.02 16.40
C GLY A 27 4.86 2.54 16.73
N SER A 28 5.94 1.90 16.25
CA SER A 28 6.24 0.49 16.57
C SER A 28 7.16 0.35 17.78
N MET A 29 8.03 1.33 18.02
CA MET A 29 8.93 1.38 19.18
C MET A 29 8.35 2.21 20.35
N LEU A 30 7.11 1.88 20.74
CA LEU A 30 6.37 2.62 21.77
C LEU A 30 7.12 2.72 23.10
N VAL A 31 7.70 1.61 23.58
CA VAL A 31 8.40 1.58 24.87
C VAL A 31 9.68 2.43 24.83
N LEU A 32 10.29 2.59 23.66
CA LEU A 32 11.51 3.38 23.49
C LEU A 32 11.23 4.89 23.40
N PHE A 33 10.23 5.28 22.59
CA PHE A 33 9.99 6.69 22.25
C PHE A 33 8.88 7.36 23.06
N VAL A 34 7.98 6.62 23.69
CA VAL A 34 6.98 7.21 24.58
C VAL A 34 7.69 7.65 25.87
N PRO A 35 7.47 8.90 26.34
CA PRO A 35 8.02 9.37 27.61
C PRO A 35 7.61 8.45 28.76
N GLN A 36 8.56 8.01 29.58
CA GLN A 36 8.32 7.20 30.77
C GLN A 36 8.93 7.88 32.01
N SER A 37 8.43 7.50 33.19
CA SER A 37 8.89 8.02 34.47
C SER A 37 10.17 7.32 34.93
N CYS A 38 11.19 8.09 35.24
CA CYS A 38 12.44 7.69 35.88
C CYS A 38 12.52 8.30 37.30
N GLY A 39 11.41 8.27 38.05
CA GLY A 39 11.29 8.88 39.36
C GLY A 39 10.94 10.36 39.26
N ASP A 40 11.92 11.24 39.51
CA ASP A 40 11.73 12.70 39.50
C ASP A 40 11.90 13.32 38.11
N SER A 41 12.29 12.53 37.10
CA SER A 41 12.55 13.00 35.74
C SER A 41 11.96 12.07 34.68
N VAL A 42 11.84 12.58 33.46
CA VAL A 42 11.46 11.78 32.28
C VAL A 42 12.70 11.04 31.78
N CYS A 43 12.56 9.76 31.50
CA CYS A 43 13.63 8.93 30.97
C CYS A 43 14.13 9.43 29.62
N SER A 44 15.45 9.38 29.42
CA SER A 44 16.02 9.49 28.08
C SER A 44 15.74 8.23 27.26
N ILE A 45 15.94 8.30 25.94
CA ILE A 45 15.85 7.13 25.05
C ILE A 45 16.82 6.03 25.49
N THR A 46 18.02 6.41 25.94
CA THR A 46 19.04 5.47 26.45
C THR A 46 18.57 4.80 27.74
N ASP A 47 17.94 5.55 28.65
CA ASP A 47 17.38 4.97 29.87
C ASP A 47 16.25 3.99 29.56
N ASN A 48 15.39 4.31 28.59
CA ASN A 48 14.37 3.39 28.09
C ASN A 48 14.98 2.16 27.40
N LEU A 49 16.13 2.28 26.75
CA LEU A 49 16.77 1.15 26.07
C LEU A 49 17.38 0.13 27.06
N TYR A 50 17.97 0.62 28.15
CA TYR A 50 18.69 -0.21 29.14
C TYR A 50 17.91 -0.44 30.44
N ARG A 51 16.64 -0.02 30.51
CA ARG A 51 15.79 -0.23 31.69
C ARG A 51 15.66 -1.72 32.01
N GLU A 52 15.89 -2.04 33.28
CA GLU A 52 15.72 -3.39 33.82
C GLU A 52 14.24 -3.69 34.11
N GLY A 53 13.82 -4.92 33.84
CA GLY A 53 12.45 -5.40 34.03
C GLY A 53 12.03 -6.36 32.93
N ASP A 54 11.55 -7.54 33.31
CA ASP A 54 11.21 -8.61 32.35
C ASP A 54 10.12 -8.19 31.36
N LEU A 55 9.09 -7.49 31.85
CA LEU A 55 8.02 -6.95 31.01
C LEU A 55 8.56 -5.93 30.02
N HIS A 56 9.35 -4.96 30.49
CA HIS A 56 9.90 -3.89 29.64
C HIS A 56 10.84 -4.45 28.56
N ARG A 57 11.74 -5.37 28.94
CA ARG A 57 12.67 -6.02 28.01
C ARG A 57 11.95 -6.88 26.97
N THR A 58 10.90 -7.58 27.39
CA THR A 58 10.06 -8.37 26.47
C THR A 58 9.30 -7.45 25.51
N SER A 59 8.69 -6.38 26.01
CA SER A 59 8.00 -5.38 25.17
C SER A 59 8.96 -4.72 24.18
N LEU A 60 10.18 -4.38 24.60
CA LEU A 60 11.22 -3.84 23.75
C LEU A 60 11.64 -4.83 22.64
N ALA A 61 11.74 -6.12 22.94
CA ALA A 61 12.01 -7.14 21.92
C ALA A 61 10.87 -7.21 20.88
N PHE A 62 9.60 -7.14 21.32
CA PHE A 62 8.45 -7.07 20.43
C PHE A 62 8.37 -5.76 19.65
N ASN A 63 8.87 -4.64 20.20
CA ASN A 63 8.99 -3.37 19.47
C ASN A 63 9.90 -3.56 18.26
N PHE A 64 11.12 -4.09 18.45
CA PHE A 64 12.04 -4.37 17.35
C PHE A 64 11.49 -5.38 16.34
N LEU A 65 10.85 -6.46 16.82
CA LEU A 65 10.21 -7.45 15.96
C LEU A 65 9.12 -6.81 15.10
N SER A 66 8.27 -5.99 15.71
CA SER A 66 7.21 -5.27 15.00
C SER A 66 7.78 -4.31 13.96
N THR A 67 8.82 -3.54 14.30
CA THR A 67 9.50 -2.68 13.31
C THR A 67 10.04 -3.49 12.14
N LEU A 68 10.67 -4.65 12.38
CA LEU A 68 11.17 -5.52 11.33
C LEU A 68 10.04 -6.04 10.41
N CYS A 69 8.89 -6.43 10.99
CA CYS A 69 7.71 -6.80 10.21
C CYS A 69 7.22 -5.65 9.34
N PHE A 70 7.14 -4.43 9.88
CA PHE A 70 6.78 -3.26 9.08
C PHE A 70 7.77 -2.98 7.95
N ILE A 71 9.08 -3.03 8.21
CA ILE A 71 10.11 -2.85 7.17
C ILE A 71 9.93 -3.88 6.05
N THR A 72 9.66 -5.13 6.42
CA THR A 72 9.42 -6.21 5.44
C THR A 72 8.16 -5.95 4.63
N CYS A 73 7.06 -5.56 5.29
CA CYS A 73 5.80 -5.21 4.65
C CYS A 73 5.96 -4.03 3.68
N TYR A 74 6.69 -3.00 4.10
CA TYR A 74 7.00 -1.82 3.31
C TYR A 74 7.85 -2.15 2.07
N THR A 75 8.83 -3.05 2.22
CA THR A 75 9.63 -3.51 1.09
C THR A 75 8.77 -4.25 0.07
N ILE A 76 7.81 -5.07 0.52
CA ILE A 76 6.86 -5.76 -0.36
C ILE A 76 5.92 -4.76 -1.03
N GLU A 77 5.42 -3.76 -0.29
CA GLU A 77 4.57 -2.69 -0.79
C GLU A 77 5.26 -1.87 -1.89
N LEU A 78 6.53 -1.48 -1.68
CA LEU A 78 7.34 -0.78 -2.69
C LEU A 78 7.61 -1.63 -3.93
N ASN A 79 7.95 -2.91 -3.76
CA ASN A 79 8.17 -3.80 -4.90
C ASN A 79 6.89 -4.00 -5.72
N ARG A 80 5.73 -4.06 -5.06
CA ARG A 80 4.43 -4.08 -5.71
C ARG A 80 4.18 -2.79 -6.49
N GLU A 81 4.42 -1.64 -5.86
CA GLU A 81 4.22 -0.33 -6.52
C GLU A 81 5.10 -0.18 -7.75
N ASN A 82 6.40 -0.53 -7.65
CA ASN A 82 7.32 -0.48 -8.77
C ASN A 82 6.87 -1.39 -9.93
N TRP A 83 6.35 -2.58 -9.62
CA TRP A 83 5.82 -3.48 -10.65
C TRP A 83 4.59 -2.88 -11.33
N CYS A 84 3.67 -2.28 -10.56
CA CYS A 84 2.49 -1.62 -11.12
C CYS A 84 2.88 -0.45 -12.03
N ILE A 85 3.81 0.42 -11.60
CA ILE A 85 4.31 1.56 -12.40
C ILE A 85 4.96 1.08 -13.70
N GLU A 86 5.68 -0.04 -13.69
CA GLU A 86 6.36 -0.55 -14.89
C GLU A 86 5.39 -1.19 -15.89
N HIS A 87 4.28 -1.78 -15.44
CA HIS A 87 3.43 -2.60 -16.31
C HIS A 87 2.04 -2.01 -16.58
N LEU A 88 1.60 -1.05 -15.78
CA LEU A 88 0.26 -0.50 -15.78
C LEU A 88 0.30 1.03 -15.74
N ASP A 89 -0.69 1.64 -16.37
CA ASP A 89 -0.87 3.08 -16.46
C ASP A 89 -2.19 3.50 -15.80
N ILE A 90 -2.27 4.79 -15.40
CA ILE A 90 -3.49 5.43 -14.91
C ILE A 90 -4.03 6.34 -16.02
N SER A 91 -5.26 6.08 -16.48
CA SER A 91 -5.92 6.84 -17.54
C SER A 91 -7.29 7.35 -17.11
N ASP A 92 -7.50 8.67 -17.12
CA ASP A 92 -8.79 9.28 -16.75
C ASP A 92 -9.97 8.87 -17.66
N ASP A 93 -9.67 8.32 -18.83
CA ASP A 93 -10.68 7.88 -19.81
C ASP A 93 -11.42 6.57 -19.42
N TYR A 94 -10.89 5.82 -18.44
CA TYR A 94 -11.40 4.50 -18.05
C TYR A 94 -11.69 4.42 -16.54
N GLY A 95 -12.72 3.66 -16.15
CA GLY A 95 -13.01 3.41 -14.73
C GLY A 95 -12.08 2.34 -14.13
N ASP A 96 -11.93 2.33 -12.80
CA ASP A 96 -11.04 1.40 -12.07
C ASP A 96 -11.33 -0.09 -12.36
N ASN A 97 -12.60 -0.43 -12.62
CA ASN A 97 -13.03 -1.79 -12.96
C ASN A 97 -12.59 -2.26 -14.37
N ASN A 98 -11.91 -1.41 -15.13
CA ASN A 98 -11.37 -1.76 -16.44
C ASN A 98 -10.18 -2.72 -16.32
N LEU A 99 -9.34 -2.58 -15.28
CA LEU A 99 -8.13 -3.41 -15.14
C LEU A 99 -8.42 -4.92 -15.15
N PRO A 100 -9.38 -5.46 -14.37
CA PRO A 100 -9.71 -6.88 -14.43
C PRO A 100 -10.22 -7.36 -15.79
N LEU A 101 -10.79 -6.47 -16.62
CA LEU A 101 -11.24 -6.81 -17.97
C LEU A 101 -10.05 -6.95 -18.91
N VAL A 102 -9.12 -6.00 -18.87
CA VAL A 102 -7.92 -5.98 -19.69
C VAL A 102 -6.96 -7.12 -19.30
N LEU A 103 -6.86 -7.44 -18.01
CA LEU A 103 -6.02 -8.53 -17.51
C LEU A 103 -6.44 -9.91 -18.02
N LYS A 104 -7.74 -10.15 -18.26
CA LYS A 104 -8.22 -11.42 -18.83
C LYS A 104 -7.65 -11.70 -20.22
N GLU A 105 -7.30 -10.66 -20.97
CA GLU A 105 -6.67 -10.78 -22.28
C GLU A 105 -5.15 -11.05 -22.19
N ARG A 106 -4.58 -11.01 -20.97
CA ARG A 106 -3.15 -11.15 -20.66
C ARG A 106 -2.95 -12.00 -19.40
N PRO A 107 -3.15 -13.33 -19.49
CA PRO A 107 -3.09 -14.22 -18.32
C PRO A 107 -1.71 -14.23 -17.62
N GLU A 108 -0.62 -13.93 -18.35
CA GLU A 108 0.73 -13.79 -17.77
C GLU A 108 0.83 -12.62 -16.78
N LEU A 109 0.26 -11.46 -17.14
CA LEU A 109 0.25 -10.27 -16.27
C LEU A 109 -0.72 -10.45 -15.10
N GLU A 110 -1.88 -11.06 -15.34
CA GLU A 110 -2.86 -11.38 -14.29
C GLU A 110 -2.26 -12.28 -13.21
N MET A 111 -1.58 -13.36 -13.62
CA MET A 111 -0.92 -14.29 -12.68
C MET A 111 0.21 -13.63 -11.89
N ALA A 112 0.98 -12.73 -12.53
CA ALA A 112 2.03 -11.96 -11.87
C ALA A 112 1.46 -11.01 -10.82
N LEU A 113 0.42 -10.24 -11.17
CA LEU A 113 -0.25 -9.32 -10.26
C LEU A 113 -0.86 -10.07 -9.06
N HIS A 114 -1.53 -11.20 -9.30
CA HIS A 114 -2.07 -12.05 -8.24
C HIS A 114 -1.01 -12.46 -7.22
N LYS A 115 0.14 -12.95 -7.69
CA LYS A 115 1.24 -13.38 -6.82
C LYS A 115 1.77 -12.24 -5.96
N ILE A 116 1.88 -11.04 -6.53
CA ILE A 116 2.36 -9.84 -5.83
C ILE A 116 1.32 -9.38 -4.79
N ASN A 117 0.04 -9.35 -5.16
CA ASN A 117 -1.06 -8.98 -4.27
C ASN A 117 -1.21 -9.97 -3.10
N ASP A 118 -1.08 -11.28 -3.35
CA ASP A 118 -1.11 -12.30 -2.30
C ASP A 118 0.03 -12.12 -1.30
N ARG A 119 1.25 -11.87 -1.79
CA ARG A 119 2.42 -11.62 -0.94
C ARG A 119 2.20 -10.40 -0.04
N TYR A 120 1.65 -9.32 -0.60
CA TYR A 120 1.34 -8.11 0.15
C TYR A 120 0.24 -8.35 1.20
N TYR A 121 -0.82 -9.09 0.84
CA TYR A 121 -1.88 -9.47 1.76
C TYR A 121 -1.35 -10.25 2.98
N TYR A 122 -0.64 -11.35 2.77
CA TYR A 122 -0.12 -12.15 3.89
C TYR A 122 0.85 -11.33 4.75
N SER A 123 1.72 -10.51 4.14
CA SER A 123 2.63 -9.64 4.88
C SER A 123 1.89 -8.62 5.74
N SER A 124 0.83 -8.01 5.21
CA SER A 124 0.01 -7.03 5.93
C SER A 124 -0.69 -7.67 7.14
N GLN A 125 -1.28 -8.87 6.96
CA GLN A 125 -1.94 -9.61 8.04
C GLN A 125 -0.96 -10.04 9.14
N ILE A 126 0.21 -10.56 8.78
CA ILE A 126 1.26 -10.95 9.75
C ILE A 126 1.72 -9.72 10.54
N THR A 127 1.96 -8.59 9.85
CA THR A 127 2.38 -7.35 10.50
C THR A 127 1.33 -6.83 11.47
N ALA A 128 0.05 -6.90 11.10
CA ALA A 128 -1.06 -6.52 11.98
C ALA A 128 -1.15 -7.41 13.22
N GLY A 129 -0.97 -8.73 13.07
CA GLY A 129 -0.95 -9.66 14.18
C GLY A 129 0.21 -9.41 15.16
N VAL A 130 1.44 -9.27 14.64
CA VAL A 130 2.63 -8.97 15.45
C VAL A 130 2.50 -7.61 16.14
N TYR A 131 2.03 -6.58 15.43
CA TYR A 131 1.84 -5.26 16.01
C TYR A 131 0.75 -5.25 17.09
N SER A 132 -0.30 -6.06 16.96
CA SER A 132 -1.33 -6.17 18.00
C SER A 132 -0.75 -6.69 19.32
N ILE A 133 0.11 -7.71 19.26
CA ILE A 133 0.83 -8.21 20.44
C ILE A 133 1.78 -7.13 20.99
N ASN A 134 2.51 -6.47 20.10
CA ASN A 134 3.42 -5.37 20.46
C ASN A 134 2.70 -4.24 21.19
N LEU A 135 1.51 -3.85 20.71
CA LEU A 135 0.68 -2.81 21.29
C LEU A 135 0.24 -3.19 22.70
N ILE A 136 -0.25 -4.42 22.91
CA ILE A 136 -0.67 -4.89 24.24
C ILE A 136 0.49 -4.85 25.23
N LEU A 137 1.63 -5.48 24.87
CA LEU A 137 2.82 -5.54 25.73
C LEU A 137 3.38 -4.14 26.04
N SER A 138 3.43 -3.26 25.03
CA SER A 138 3.89 -1.88 25.20
C SER A 138 2.95 -1.08 26.09
N THR A 139 1.64 -1.22 25.90
CA THR A 139 0.61 -0.54 26.71
C THR A 139 0.77 -0.93 28.17
N THR A 140 0.89 -2.22 28.47
CA THR A 140 1.07 -2.70 29.84
C THR A 140 2.37 -2.17 30.45
N SER A 141 3.48 -2.21 29.71
CA SER A 141 4.77 -1.68 30.19
C SER A 141 4.74 -0.17 30.47
N ILE A 142 4.12 0.61 29.57
CA ILE A 142 4.01 2.07 29.70
C ILE A 142 3.04 2.44 30.83
N TYR A 143 1.95 1.70 31.00
CA TYR A 143 0.98 1.95 32.06
C TYR A 143 1.64 1.92 33.46
N PHE A 144 2.51 0.95 33.72
CA PHE A 144 3.24 0.85 34.98
C PHE A 144 4.30 1.95 35.18
N ASN A 145 4.76 2.60 34.11
CA ASN A 145 5.88 3.54 34.14
C ASN A 145 5.51 4.91 33.54
N ASN A 146 4.23 5.30 33.60
CA ASN A 146 3.78 6.53 32.96
C ASN A 146 4.32 7.79 33.66
N ALA A 147 4.65 8.82 32.88
CA ALA A 147 5.10 10.14 33.36
C ALA A 147 3.96 11.18 33.31
N GLY A 148 2.71 10.75 33.48
CA GLY A 148 1.54 11.62 33.43
C GLY A 148 1.05 11.96 32.01
N THR A 149 0.67 13.21 31.77
CA THR A 149 -0.06 13.65 30.57
C THR A 149 0.78 13.62 29.28
N THR A 150 2.10 13.83 29.40
CA THR A 150 3.02 13.78 28.26
C THR A 150 3.13 12.37 27.69
N THR A 151 3.15 11.34 28.55
CA THR A 151 3.10 9.93 28.15
C THR A 151 1.83 9.61 27.38
N ILE A 152 0.66 9.99 27.92
CA ILE A 152 -0.64 9.64 27.34
C ILE A 152 -0.80 10.28 25.96
N THR A 153 -0.48 11.56 25.84
CA THR A 153 -0.64 12.30 24.58
C THR A 153 0.32 11.79 23.49
N ALA A 154 1.58 11.53 23.82
CA ALA A 154 2.54 10.94 22.90
C ALA A 154 2.14 9.52 22.49
N TYR A 155 1.78 8.67 23.45
CA TYR A 155 1.31 7.31 23.21
C TYR A 155 0.12 7.27 22.25
N MET A 156 -0.94 8.04 22.54
CA MET A 156 -2.13 8.07 21.70
C MET A 156 -1.82 8.55 20.29
N SER A 157 -0.97 9.58 20.15
CA SER A 157 -0.57 10.10 18.85
C SER A 157 0.16 9.05 18.02
N PHE A 158 1.13 8.35 18.61
CA PHE A 158 1.90 7.32 17.92
C PHE A 158 1.04 6.11 17.55
N VAL A 159 0.16 5.67 18.45
CA VAL A 159 -0.77 4.56 18.19
C VAL A 159 -1.75 4.88 17.07
N ILE A 160 -2.32 6.09 17.03
CA ILE A 160 -3.23 6.49 15.95
C ILE A 160 -2.51 6.47 14.60
N LEU A 161 -1.29 7.01 14.53
CA LEU A 161 -0.54 7.07 13.27
C LEU A 161 -0.28 5.68 12.67
N ILE A 162 0.09 4.71 13.51
CA ILE A 162 0.39 3.36 13.05
C ILE A 162 -0.88 2.53 12.78
N LEU A 163 -1.95 2.74 13.55
CA LEU A 163 -3.26 2.13 13.28
C LEU A 163 -3.82 2.61 11.93
N MET A 164 -3.69 3.90 11.61
CA MET A 164 -4.09 4.42 10.29
C MET A 164 -3.29 3.78 9.16
N LYS A 165 -1.97 3.60 9.31
CA LYS A 165 -1.15 2.91 8.30
C LYS A 165 -1.57 1.44 8.15
N LEU A 166 -1.79 0.72 9.26
CA LEU A 166 -2.24 -0.67 9.23
C LEU A 166 -3.61 -0.80 8.57
N TYR A 167 -4.56 0.08 8.91
CA TYR A 167 -5.88 0.12 8.30
C TYR A 167 -5.78 0.26 6.78
N ASN A 168 -5.02 1.24 6.30
CA ASN A 168 -4.82 1.45 4.86
C ASN A 168 -4.17 0.23 4.20
N SER A 169 -3.15 -0.37 4.82
CA SER A 169 -2.46 -1.53 4.26
C SER A 169 -3.38 -2.76 4.15
N ILE A 170 -4.17 -3.02 5.20
CA ILE A 170 -5.12 -4.13 5.23
C ILE A 170 -6.25 -3.89 4.23
N PHE A 171 -6.78 -2.67 4.15
CA PHE A 171 -7.82 -2.31 3.19
C PHE A 171 -7.35 -2.53 1.74
N ILE A 172 -6.21 -1.92 1.36
CA ILE A 172 -5.65 -2.02 0.01
C ILE A 172 -5.33 -3.47 -0.34
N SER A 173 -4.72 -4.23 0.58
CA SER A 173 -4.34 -5.61 0.30
C SER A 173 -5.54 -6.55 0.18
N ASN A 174 -6.60 -6.36 0.99
CA ASN A 174 -7.85 -7.10 0.87
C ASN A 174 -8.57 -6.81 -0.45
N ASP A 175 -8.70 -5.53 -0.78
CA ASP A 175 -9.44 -5.11 -1.97
C ASP A 175 -8.71 -5.54 -3.26
N SER A 176 -7.39 -5.32 -3.32
CA SER A 176 -6.54 -5.75 -4.43
C SER A 176 -6.59 -7.28 -4.65
N LYS A 177 -6.69 -8.05 -3.57
CA LYS A 177 -6.81 -9.53 -3.63
C LYS A 177 -8.20 -9.99 -4.06
N LYS A 178 -9.26 -9.33 -3.58
CA LYS A 178 -10.65 -9.75 -3.86
C LYS A 178 -11.12 -9.37 -5.25
N ASN A 179 -10.71 -8.19 -5.73
CA ASN A 179 -11.23 -7.60 -6.95
C ASN A 179 -10.23 -7.63 -8.12
N ASN A 180 -9.05 -8.24 -7.95
CA ASN A 180 -7.94 -8.22 -8.92
C ASN A 180 -7.54 -6.80 -9.34
N MET A 181 -7.63 -5.86 -8.40
CA MET A 181 -7.29 -4.46 -8.61
C MET A 181 -5.82 -4.20 -8.26
N ALA A 182 -5.26 -3.15 -8.84
CA ALA A 182 -3.95 -2.62 -8.51
C ALA A 182 -4.13 -1.21 -7.93
N LEU A 183 -4.50 -1.12 -6.65
CA LEU A 183 -4.66 0.15 -5.96
C LEU A 183 -3.30 0.71 -5.50
N SER A 184 -2.97 1.96 -5.83
CA SER A 184 -1.71 2.55 -5.33
C SER A 184 -1.74 2.70 -3.80
N ALA A 185 -0.61 2.38 -3.14
CA ALA A 185 -0.43 2.61 -1.71
C ALA A 185 0.23 3.97 -1.39
N TYR A 186 0.69 4.69 -2.41
CA TYR A 186 1.52 5.90 -2.28
C TYR A 186 0.95 7.13 -3.01
N MET A 187 -0.03 6.95 -3.89
CA MET A 187 -0.73 8.06 -4.52
C MET A 187 -1.62 8.78 -3.48
N SER A 188 -1.62 10.12 -3.54
CA SER A 188 -2.32 10.99 -2.58
C SER A 188 -3.85 10.87 -2.65
N GLU A 189 -4.35 10.34 -3.76
CA GLU A 189 -5.71 9.85 -3.94
C GLU A 189 -5.60 8.35 -4.19
N LEU A 190 -6.56 7.54 -3.69
CA LEU A 190 -6.61 6.10 -3.96
C LEU A 190 -6.94 5.89 -5.45
N GLN A 191 -5.96 6.04 -6.32
CA GLN A 191 -6.10 5.82 -7.75
C GLN A 191 -5.74 4.36 -8.06
N SER A 192 -6.57 3.71 -8.87
CA SER A 192 -6.28 2.38 -9.40
C SER A 192 -5.54 2.52 -10.72
N TYR A 193 -4.50 1.71 -10.91
CA TYR A 193 -4.02 1.44 -12.26
C TYR A 193 -5.16 0.78 -13.04
N ASN A 194 -5.45 1.25 -14.25
CA ASN A 194 -6.68 0.88 -14.98
C ASN A 194 -6.46 0.47 -16.45
N VAL A 195 -5.26 0.71 -17.00
CA VAL A 195 -4.86 0.32 -18.37
C VAL A 195 -3.44 -0.28 -18.36
N ILE A 196 -3.08 -1.01 -19.41
CA ILE A 196 -1.70 -1.55 -19.57
C ILE A 196 -0.79 -0.43 -20.08
N ASP A 197 0.44 -0.36 -19.54
CA ASP A 197 1.45 0.59 -20.02
C ASP A 197 1.73 0.38 -21.53
N LYS A 198 1.77 1.49 -22.27
CA LYS A 198 2.01 1.53 -23.73
C LYS A 198 3.28 0.80 -24.15
N ASP A 199 4.31 0.78 -23.32
CA ASP A 199 5.59 0.14 -23.61
C ASP A 199 5.53 -1.40 -23.47
N HIS A 200 4.51 -1.90 -22.76
CA HIS A 200 4.23 -3.33 -22.59
C HIS A 200 3.15 -3.86 -23.55
N VAL A 201 2.63 -3.00 -24.44
CA VAL A 201 1.70 -3.42 -25.51
C VAL A 201 2.46 -4.13 -26.63
N LYS A 202 2.18 -5.42 -26.84
CA LYS A 202 2.71 -6.17 -28.00
C LYS A 202 2.24 -5.51 -29.31
N ARG A 203 3.17 -4.96 -30.09
CA ARG A 203 2.94 -4.58 -31.49
C ARG A 203 2.88 -5.83 -32.35
N ASN A 204 1.76 -6.07 -33.04
CA ASN A 204 1.73 -7.05 -34.12
C ASN A 204 2.49 -6.50 -35.35
N GLY A 205 3.05 -7.40 -36.16
CA GLY A 205 3.99 -7.13 -37.26
C GLY A 205 3.53 -6.23 -38.42
N ASN A 206 2.35 -5.60 -38.31
CA ASN A 206 1.85 -4.63 -39.28
C ASN A 206 1.76 -3.19 -38.71
N GLY A 207 2.29 -2.92 -37.51
CA GLY A 207 2.32 -1.56 -36.94
C GLY A 207 0.97 -1.04 -36.46
N GLU A 208 -0.11 -1.83 -36.51
CA GLU A 208 -1.39 -1.50 -35.87
C GLU A 208 -1.39 -1.93 -34.40
N GLN A 209 -1.72 -0.97 -33.53
CA GLN A 209 -1.99 -1.20 -32.12
C GLN A 209 -3.24 -2.08 -32.00
N VAL A 210 -3.11 -3.24 -31.33
CA VAL A 210 -4.27 -4.06 -30.97
C VAL A 210 -5.15 -3.20 -30.06
N SER A 211 -6.34 -2.88 -30.55
CA SER A 211 -7.21 -1.84 -30.02
C SER A 211 -7.59 -2.05 -28.56
N GLU A 212 -7.03 -1.25 -27.66
CA GLU A 212 -7.55 -1.03 -26.29
C GLU A 212 -8.57 0.13 -26.25
N TYR A 213 -9.26 0.39 -27.37
CA TYR A 213 -10.18 1.53 -27.52
C TYR A 213 -11.66 1.13 -27.49
N ARG A 214 -12.03 0.07 -26.77
CA ARG A 214 -13.45 -0.33 -26.64
C ARG A 214 -13.98 -0.23 -25.22
N TYR A 215 -13.87 0.96 -24.61
CA TYR A 215 -14.99 1.52 -23.85
C TYR A 215 -14.83 3.04 -23.69
N LYS A 216 -15.09 3.79 -24.77
CA LYS A 216 -15.28 5.23 -24.65
C LYS A 216 -16.61 5.45 -23.93
N ILE A 217 -16.58 6.01 -22.71
CA ILE A 217 -17.79 6.42 -21.99
C ILE A 217 -18.52 7.42 -22.89
N SER A 218 -19.63 6.98 -23.48
CA SER A 218 -20.57 7.83 -24.19
C SER A 218 -21.27 8.73 -23.18
N SER A 219 -20.71 9.89 -22.90
CA SER A 219 -21.42 10.96 -22.20
C SER A 219 -21.07 12.34 -22.74
N HIS A 220 -21.24 12.56 -24.05
CA HIS A 220 -21.64 13.87 -24.56
C HIS A 220 -22.17 13.77 -26.00
N ASN A 221 -23.47 13.48 -26.13
CA ASN A 221 -24.35 14.30 -26.96
C ASN A 221 -25.81 13.99 -26.62
N LYS A 222 -26.55 15.03 -26.29
CA LYS A 222 -28.00 15.02 -26.42
C LYS A 222 -28.34 14.97 -27.92
N ASP A 223 -29.47 14.33 -28.17
CA ASP A 223 -30.26 14.30 -29.40
C ASP A 223 -29.98 13.20 -30.45
N ASP A 224 -31.10 12.50 -30.71
CA ASP A 224 -31.53 11.82 -31.92
C ASP A 224 -31.10 10.37 -32.24
N THR A 225 -32.01 9.46 -31.85
CA THR A 225 -32.72 8.51 -32.74
C THR A 225 -31.93 7.75 -33.81
N LYS A 226 -31.49 6.52 -33.52
CA LYS A 226 -31.90 5.28 -34.23
C LYS A 226 -31.08 4.08 -33.75
N ALA A 227 -31.79 2.98 -33.51
CA ALA A 227 -31.23 1.65 -33.37
C ALA A 227 -30.53 1.22 -34.66
N ASP A 228 -29.36 0.58 -34.55
CA ASP A 228 -28.88 -0.36 -35.55
C ASP A 228 -27.97 -1.43 -34.94
N ASN A 229 -28.07 -2.62 -35.53
CA ASN A 229 -27.76 -3.91 -34.96
C ASN A 229 -26.26 -4.24 -34.99
N VAL A 230 -25.75 -4.78 -33.88
CA VAL A 230 -24.41 -5.40 -33.87
C VAL A 230 -24.52 -6.82 -34.41
N ILE A 231 -24.13 -6.97 -35.69
CA ILE A 231 -23.94 -8.26 -36.34
C ILE A 231 -22.66 -8.89 -35.78
N VAL A 232 -22.83 -10.07 -35.17
CA VAL A 232 -21.75 -10.99 -34.79
C VAL A 232 -21.22 -11.63 -36.07
N ALA A 233 -19.96 -11.40 -36.41
CA ALA A 233 -19.27 -12.15 -37.46
C ALA A 233 -18.15 -12.98 -36.82
N ASN A 234 -18.43 -14.28 -36.68
CA ASN A 234 -17.41 -15.30 -36.46
C ASN A 234 -16.69 -15.58 -37.79
N LEU A 235 -15.36 -15.66 -37.72
CA LEU A 235 -14.52 -16.29 -38.74
C LEU A 235 -14.79 -17.79 -38.80
N THR A 236 -14.87 -18.37 -40.00
CA THR A 236 -14.14 -19.60 -40.34
C THR A 236 -14.02 -19.75 -41.85
N MET A 237 -12.79 -20.05 -42.27
CA MET A 237 -12.37 -20.35 -43.64
C MET A 237 -12.78 -21.77 -44.05
N VAL A 238 -12.78 -21.94 -45.39
CA VAL A 238 -12.89 -23.16 -46.23
C VAL A 238 -14.31 -23.46 -46.71
#